data_AF-A0A7G2LU82-F1
#
_entry.id   AF-A0A7G2LU82-F1
#
_cell.length_a   1.000
_cell.length_b   1.000
_cell.length_c   1.000
_cell.angle_alpha   90.00
_cell.angle_beta   90.00
_cell.angle_gamma   90.00
#
_symmetry.space_group_name_H-M   'P 1'
#
loop_
_entity.id
_entity.type
_entity.pdbx_description
1 polymer ?
#
loop_
_entity_poly.entity_id
_entity_poly.type
_entity_poly.pdbx_seq_one_letter_code
_entity_poly.pdbx_strand_id
1 'polypeptide(L)'
;MSISLADLLLYCGALLILFLTPGPVWLAMMARALSGGFQAAWPLALGVAIGDMLWPLVAVLGITWILSVFDTVMEVLRWIASGVFILMGVALIRQAGEKISSDSRLTL
;
A
#
# COMPACT_ATOMS: atom_id res chain seq x y z
N MET A 1 -26.99 -0.76 -0.08
CA MET A 1 -25.79 0.07 -0.32
C MET A 1 -25.48 0.04 -1.81
N SER A 2 -26.16 0.86 -2.62
CA SER A 2 -25.88 0.97 -4.05
C SER A 2 -24.78 2.01 -4.26
N ILE A 3 -23.62 1.59 -4.74
CA ILE A 3 -22.49 2.46 -5.05
C ILE A 3 -22.92 3.44 -6.16
N SER A 4 -22.76 4.75 -5.95
CA SER A 4 -23.08 5.75 -6.97
C SER A 4 -22.08 5.68 -8.13
N LEU A 5 -22.51 6.07 -9.34
CA LEU A 5 -21.60 6.18 -10.49
C LEU A 5 -20.44 7.15 -10.19
N ALA A 6 -20.69 8.20 -9.40
CA ALA A 6 -19.68 9.14 -8.96
C ALA A 6 -18.62 8.47 -8.06
N ASP A 7 -19.06 7.64 -7.10
CA ASP A 7 -18.16 6.90 -6.21
C ASP A 7 -17.29 5.93 -7.00
N LEU A 8 -17.87 5.26 -8.00
CA LEU A 8 -17.15 4.34 -8.87
C LEU A 8 -16.10 5.07 -9.73
N LEU A 9 -16.47 6.23 -10.30
CA LEU A 9 -15.53 7.05 -11.08
C LEU A 9 -14.38 7.58 -10.22
N LEU A 10 -14.67 8.06 -9.01
CA LEU A 10 -13.64 8.49 -8.06
C LEU A 10 -12.72 7.35 -7.67
N TYR A 11 -13.27 6.17 -7.39
CA TYR A 11 -12.49 4.97 -7.07
C TYR A 11 -11.60 4.54 -8.23
N CYS A 12 -12.15 4.43 -9.44
CA CYS A 12 -11.38 4.10 -10.64
C CYS A 12 -10.28 5.14 -10.93
N GLY A 13 -10.58 6.43 -10.79
CA GLY A 13 -9.61 7.50 -10.96
C GLY A 13 -8.47 7.41 -9.93
N ALA A 14 -8.80 7.18 -8.65
CA ALA A 14 -7.82 6.99 -7.60
C ALA A 14 -6.93 5.75 -7.85
N LEU A 15 -7.51 4.63 -8.28
CA LEU A 15 -6.76 3.43 -8.66
C LEU A 15 -5.85 3.69 -9.85
N LEU A 16 -6.32 4.41 -10.87
CA LEU A 16 -5.50 4.74 -12.04
C LEU A 16 -4.27 5.56 -11.62
N ILE A 17 -4.45 6.59 -10.81
CA ILE A 17 -3.33 7.39 -10.26
C ILE A 17 -2.39 6.49 -9.45
N LEU A 18 -2.94 5.63 -8.58
CA LEU A 18 -2.17 4.70 -7.75
C LEU A 18 -1.31 3.75 -8.60
N PHE A 19 -1.85 3.22 -9.70
CA PHE A 19 -1.11 2.34 -10.62
C PHE A 19 -0.05 3.08 -11.45
N LEU A 20 -0.25 4.37 -11.73
CA LEU A 20 0.75 5.18 -12.43
C LEU A 20 1.95 5.54 -11.55
N THR A 21 1.79 5.56 -10.22
CA THR A 21 2.88 5.82 -9.27
C THR A 21 3.56 4.49 -8.88
N PRO A 22 4.74 4.14 -9.43
CA PRO A 22 5.44 2.93 -9.03
C PRO A 22 5.77 3.02 -7.53
N GLY A 23 5.15 2.13 -6.75
CA GLY A 23 5.25 2.15 -5.31
C GLY A 23 6.63 1.72 -4.79
N PRO A 24 6.87 1.84 -3.46
CA PRO A 24 8.14 1.47 -2.84
C PRO A 24 8.56 0.03 -3.12
N VAL A 25 7.59 -0.90 -3.19
CA VAL A 25 7.83 -2.32 -3.46
C VAL A 25 8.35 -2.52 -4.90
N TRP A 26 7.74 -1.85 -5.88
CA TRP A 26 8.20 -1.89 -7.27
C TRP A 26 9.63 -1.37 -7.39
N LEU A 27 9.91 -0.21 -6.80
CA LEU A 27 11.25 0.39 -6.79
C LEU A 27 12.28 -0.53 -6.11
N ALA A 28 11.93 -1.12 -4.96
CA ALA A 28 12.80 -2.05 -4.25
C ALA A 28 13.09 -3.33 -5.06
N MET A 29 12.09 -3.91 -5.71
CA MET A 29 12.27 -5.07 -6.58
C MET A 29 13.14 -4.74 -7.79
N MET A 30 12.91 -3.60 -8.45
CA MET A 30 13.74 -3.16 -9.57
C MET A 30 15.18 -2.92 -9.14
N ALA A 31 15.41 -2.21 -8.02
CA ALA A 31 16.76 -1.99 -7.49
C ALA A 31 17.46 -3.32 -7.19
N ARG A 32 16.77 -4.27 -6.55
CA ARG A 32 17.31 -5.59 -6.21
C ARG A 32 17.65 -6.41 -7.46
N ALA A 33 16.77 -6.39 -8.46
CA ALA A 33 16.98 -7.09 -9.72
C ALA A 33 18.14 -6.50 -10.53
N LEU A 34 18.30 -5.17 -10.51
CA LEU A 34 19.39 -4.47 -11.18
C LEU A 34 20.74 -4.70 -10.49
N SER A 35 20.78 -4.72 -9.15
CA SER A 35 22.04 -4.89 -8.39
C SER A 35 22.53 -6.34 -8.30
N GLY A 36 21.63 -7.31 -8.15
CA GLY A 36 21.99 -8.71 -7.88
C GLY A 36 21.38 -9.73 -8.84
N GLY A 37 20.78 -9.28 -9.95
CA GLY A 37 20.11 -10.14 -10.92
C GLY A 37 18.87 -10.83 -10.36
N PHE A 38 18.41 -11.88 -11.05
CA PHE A 38 17.21 -12.62 -10.69
C PHE A 38 17.31 -13.30 -9.31
N GLN A 39 18.50 -13.78 -8.94
CA GLN A 39 18.73 -14.49 -7.68
C GLN A 39 18.54 -13.58 -6.45
N ALA A 40 18.86 -12.30 -6.55
CA ALA A 40 18.63 -11.36 -5.46
C ALA A 40 17.16 -10.90 -5.36
N ALA A 41 16.43 -10.87 -6.48
CA ALA A 41 15.05 -10.40 -6.54
C ALA A 41 14.01 -11.47 -6.15
N TRP A 42 14.25 -12.74 -6.46
CA TRP A 42 13.25 -13.81 -6.27
C TRP A 42 12.80 -14.03 -4.81
N PRO A 43 13.66 -13.97 -3.77
CA PRO A 43 13.22 -14.17 -2.39
C PRO A 43 12.38 -12.98 -1.90
N LEU A 44 12.71 -11.77 -2.36
CA LEU A 44 11.94 -10.56 -2.07
C LEU A 44 10.55 -10.65 -2.73
N ALA A 45 10.49 -11.07 -4.00
CA ALA A 45 9.24 -11.24 -4.71
C ALA A 45 8.33 -12.29 -4.04
N LEU A 46 8.90 -13.41 -3.57
CA LEU A 46 8.14 -14.40 -2.79
C LEU A 46 7.61 -13.83 -1.48
N GLY A 47 8.43 -13.10 -0.73
CA GLY A 47 8.01 -12.48 0.53
C GLY A 47 6.85 -11.51 0.32
N VAL A 48 6.92 -10.69 -0.73
CA VAL A 48 5.84 -9.79 -1.14
C VAL A 48 4.59 -10.57 -1.52
N ALA A 49 4.70 -11.59 -2.39
CA ALA A 49 3.56 -12.38 -2.84
C ALA A 49 2.84 -13.10 -1.68
N ILE A 50 3.61 -13.68 -0.75
CA ILE A 50 3.08 -14.32 0.45
C ILE A 50 2.38 -13.28 1.34
N GLY A 51 3.01 -12.11 1.54
CA GLY A 51 2.41 -11.00 2.26
C GLY A 51 1.08 -10.55 1.66
N ASP A 52 1.06 -10.35 0.34
CA ASP A 52 -0.12 -9.93 -0.44
C ASP A 52 -1.26 -10.96 -0.37
N MET A 53 -0.96 -12.26 -0.24
CA MET A 53 -1.97 -13.30 -0.03
C MET A 53 -2.43 -13.40 1.43
N LEU A 54 -1.54 -13.24 2.41
CA LEU A 54 -1.85 -13.45 3.81
C LEU A 54 -2.60 -12.26 4.44
N TRP A 55 -2.20 -11.03 4.11
CA TRP A 55 -2.82 -9.82 4.65
C TRP A 55 -4.36 -9.78 4.46
N PRO A 56 -4.92 -10.01 3.25
CA PRO A 56 -6.35 -9.94 3.03
C PRO A 56 -7.07 -11.10 3.73
N LEU A 57 -6.45 -12.28 3.78
CA LEU A 57 -7.00 -13.43 4.51
C LEU A 57 -7.15 -13.11 6.00
N VAL A 58 -6.11 -12.56 6.62
CA VAL A 58 -6.15 -12.13 8.03
C VAL A 58 -7.19 -11.04 8.23
N ALA A 59 -7.28 -10.06 7.34
CA ALA A 59 -8.25 -8.98 7.43
C ALA A 59 -9.70 -9.51 7.34
N VAL A 60 -10.00 -10.33 6.34
CA VAL A 60 -11.35 -10.88 6.15
C VAL A 60 -11.74 -11.83 7.28
N LEU A 61 -10.83 -12.69 7.75
CA LEU A 61 -11.13 -13.67 8.80
C LEU A 61 -11.16 -13.06 10.21
N GLY A 62 -10.25 -12.12 10.51
CA GLY A 62 -10.08 -11.58 11.86
C GLY A 62 -10.87 -10.28 12.10
N ILE A 63 -10.79 -9.32 11.18
CA ILE A 63 -11.34 -7.98 11.40
C ILE A 63 -12.86 -8.00 11.25
N THR A 64 -13.41 -8.79 10.33
CA THR A 64 -14.88 -8.91 10.13
C THR A 64 -15.60 -9.39 11.40
N TRP A 65 -15.01 -10.33 12.15
CA TRP A 65 -15.59 -10.81 13.40
C TRP A 65 -15.57 -9.74 14.50
N ILE A 66 -14.45 -9.03 14.64
CA ILE A 66 -14.29 -7.94 15.62
C ILE A 66 -15.26 -6.79 15.35
N LEU A 67 -15.41 -6.41 14.09
CA LEU A 67 -16.30 -5.31 13.68
C LEU A 67 -17.79 -5.67 13.82
N SER A 68 -18.15 -6.95 13.75
CA SER A 68 -19.55 -7.39 13.92
C SER A 68 -20.13 -7.12 15.31
N VAL A 69 -19.27 -6.95 16.31
CA VAL A 69 -19.65 -6.77 17.73
C VAL A 69 -19.64 -5.30 18.14
N PHE A 70 -18.88 -4.43 17.45
CA PHE A 70 -18.68 -3.04 17.84
C PHE A 70 -18.79 -2.08 16.65
N ASP A 71 -20.00 -1.63 16.36
CA ASP A 71 -20.30 -0.69 15.26
C ASP A 71 -19.49 0.62 15.39
N THR A 72 -19.31 1.11 16.62
CA THR A 72 -18.50 2.30 16.92
C THR A 72 -17.02 2.13 16.57
N VAL A 73 -16.48 0.91 16.63
CA VAL A 73 -15.06 0.65 16.29
C VAL A 73 -14.83 0.83 14.79
N MET A 74 -15.78 0.44 13.95
CA MET A 74 -15.69 0.63 12.50
C MET A 74 -15.68 2.13 12.13
N GLU A 75 -16.52 2.91 12.79
CA GLU A 75 -16.59 4.36 12.55
C GLU A 75 -15.29 5.06 12.97
N VAL A 76 -14.77 4.75 14.16
CA VAL A 76 -13.49 5.29 14.63
C VAL A 76 -12.34 4.88 13.70
N LEU A 77 -12.27 3.60 13.31
CA LEU A 77 -11.23 3.10 12.41
C LEU A 77 -11.27 3.81 11.05
N ARG A 78 -12.46 4.08 10.51
CA ARG A 78 -12.64 4.80 9.24
C ARG A 78 -12.09 6.23 9.32
N TRP A 79 -12.37 6.94 10.41
CA TRP A 79 -11.83 8.28 10.63
C TRP A 79 -10.30 8.27 10.81
N ILE A 80 -9.77 7.30 11.56
CA ILE A 80 -8.32 7.10 11.70
C ILE A 80 -7.67 6.82 10.34
N ALA A 81 -8.19 5.86 9.58
CA ALA A 81 -7.68 5.50 8.26
C ALA A 81 -7.68 6.70 7.30
N SER A 82 -8.77 7.48 7.28
CA SER A 82 -8.87 8.70 6.49
C SER A 82 -7.81 9.73 6.91
N GLY A 83 -7.60 9.93 8.22
CA GLY A 83 -6.57 10.81 8.75
C GLY A 83 -5.15 10.37 8.35
N VAL A 84 -4.85 9.06 8.44
CA VAL A 84 -3.57 8.49 8.00
C VAL A 84 -3.35 8.74 6.50
N PHE A 85 -4.36 8.51 5.65
CA PHE A 85 -4.24 8.77 4.21
C PHE A 85 -4.01 10.25 3.89
N ILE A 86 -4.70 11.17 4.59
CA ILE A 86 -4.47 12.61 4.42
C ILE A 86 -3.04 12.98 4.85
N LEU A 87 -2.58 12.49 6.00
CA LEU A 87 -1.22 12.75 6.49
C LEU A 87 -0.17 12.23 5.52
N MET A 88 -0.32 11.00 5.03
CA MET A 88 0.57 10.41 4.03
C MET A 88 0.55 11.19 2.71
N GLY A 89 -0.64 11.55 2.21
CA GLY A 89 -0.78 12.35 0.99
C GLY A 89 -0.10 13.71 1.11
N VAL A 90 -0.30 14.42 2.23
CA VAL A 90 0.37 15.69 2.51
C VAL A 90 1.89 15.51 2.64
N ALA A 91 2.35 14.47 3.32
CA ALA A 91 3.77 14.17 3.46
C ALA A 91 4.43 13.91 2.10
N LEU A 92 3.79 13.14 1.21
CA LEU A 92 4.26 12.89 -0.15
C LEU A 92 4.35 14.18 -0.97
N ILE A 93 3.34 15.05 -0.91
CA ILE A 93 3.36 16.35 -1.62
C ILE A 93 4.49 17.24 -1.08
N ARG A 94 4.71 17.24 0.24
CA ARG A 94 5.79 18.02 0.88
C ARG A 94 7.18 17.51 0.56
N GLN A 95 7.36 16.19 0.47
CA GLN A 95 8.65 15.55 0.20
C GLN A 95 8.92 15.31 -1.29
N ALA A 96 8.01 15.69 -2.19
CA ALA A 96 8.17 15.53 -3.64
C ALA A 96 9.44 16.20 -4.22
N GLY A 97 10.04 17.15 -3.48
CA GLY A 97 11.30 17.80 -3.84
C GLY A 97 12.57 17.20 -3.19
N GLU A 98 12.45 16.27 -2.24
CA GLU A 98 13.62 15.61 -1.65
C GLU A 98 14.12 14.48 -2.55
N LYS A 99 15.42 14.51 -2.87
CA LYS A 99 16.06 13.42 -3.61
C LYS A 99 15.95 12.15 -2.78
N ILE A 100 15.37 11.10 -3.36
CA ILE A 100 15.41 9.73 -2.82
C ILE A 100 16.88 9.41 -2.52
N SER A 101 17.25 9.45 -1.25
CA SER A 101 18.58 9.06 -0.79
C SER A 101 18.76 7.58 -1.15
N SER A 102 19.66 7.30 -2.08
CA SER A 102 20.13 5.95 -2.37
C SER A 102 20.73 5.38 -1.08
N ASP A 103 19.98 4.52 -0.40
CA ASP A 103 20.49 3.79 0.75
C ASP A 103 21.50 2.75 0.23
N SER A 104 22.79 3.13 0.21
CA SER A 104 23.93 2.29 -0.21
C SER A 104 24.16 1.08 0.70
N ARG A 105 23.26 0.80 1.66
CA ARG A 105 23.32 -0.38 2.54
C ARG A 105 22.68 -1.64 1.95
N LEU A 106 22.00 -1.54 0.80
CA LEU A 106 21.38 -2.70 0.12
C LEU A 106 22.28 -3.38 -0.93
N THR A 107 23.51 -2.88 -1.12
CA THR A 107 24.52 -3.39 -2.07
C THR A 107 25.64 -4.20 -1.43
N LEU A 108 25.51 -4.58 -0.14
CA LEU A 108 26.46 -5.46 0.56
C LEU A 108 25.84 -6.82 0.84
#